data_AF-F8IG49-F1
#
_entry.id   AF-F8IG49-F1
#
_cell.length_a   1.000
_cell.length_b   1.000
_cell.length_c   1.000
_cell.angle_alpha   90.00
_cell.angle_beta   90.00
_cell.angle_gamma   90.00
#
_symmetry.space_group_name_H-M   'P 1'
#
loop_
_entity.id
_entity.type
_entity.pdbx_description
1 polymer ?
#
loop_
_entity_poly.entity_id
_entity_poly.type
_entity_poly.pdbx_seq_one_letter_code
_entity_poly.pdbx_strand_id
1 'polypeptide(L)'
;MLIFELTADMDSLGLAGRLTECGAASYVVSSPGPSVVCECGPALHSRVAQLVAGVLTREWLQARVVERVCRMEPLWPAEEVQFHALVEICESRLKSRPVAGHTLDEWQASLARALVSHFRRSVCIALEPFVRFRLHRVVVDLAHRVRDRMMASALEDEYEESLSMLRYMLDEHPLCEAEMHVYVTPDGVWITDAEGGIVTDEQIELVALQDDDVTSEDLAMTLLITKSPWRIVVHDAYPEAPWPSFSETVTRVFGHRAVPCPGCPTCRPNWSPAACCEGFASDLGSPRAVRRRLTPEAERTSDAPVENELGEGQGGSLA
;
A
#
# COMPACT_ATOMS: atom_id res chain seq x y z
N MET A 1 -4.74 22.23 -45.81
CA MET A 1 -3.45 21.57 -45.52
C MET A 1 -3.00 21.96 -44.13
N LEU A 2 -2.66 20.98 -43.30
CA LEU A 2 -2.11 21.14 -41.95
C LEU A 2 -0.81 20.34 -41.86
N ILE A 3 0.16 20.83 -41.11
CA ILE A 3 1.48 20.21 -40.90
C ILE A 3 1.67 20.08 -39.39
N PHE A 4 1.80 18.85 -38.94
CA PHE A 4 2.12 18.53 -37.55
C PHE A 4 3.60 18.21 -37.47
N GLU A 5 4.37 18.97 -36.70
CA GLU A 5 5.77 18.67 -36.39
C GLU A 5 5.80 17.84 -35.09
N LEU A 6 6.46 16.68 -35.15
CA LEU A 6 6.55 15.72 -34.07
C LEU A 6 8.00 15.60 -33.59
N THR A 7 8.19 15.09 -32.38
CA THR A 7 9.49 14.61 -31.91
C THR A 7 9.72 13.16 -32.35
N ALA A 8 10.98 12.70 -32.29
CA ALA A 8 11.37 11.38 -32.76
C ALA A 8 10.70 10.21 -32.00
N ASP A 9 10.27 10.45 -30.77
CA ASP A 9 9.60 9.48 -29.89
C ASP A 9 8.08 9.41 -30.10
N MET A 10 7.50 10.25 -30.95
CA MET A 10 6.07 10.19 -31.27
C MET A 10 5.81 9.35 -32.52
N ASP A 11 4.71 8.58 -32.50
CA ASP A 11 4.29 7.72 -33.61
C ASP A 11 3.68 8.52 -34.78
N SER A 12 4.56 9.04 -35.64
CA SER A 12 4.17 9.77 -36.86
C SER A 12 3.39 8.91 -37.86
N LEU A 13 3.71 7.62 -37.98
CA LEU A 13 3.04 6.69 -38.89
C LEU A 13 1.62 6.38 -38.41
N GLY A 14 1.45 6.05 -37.14
CA GLY A 14 0.13 5.81 -36.55
C GLY A 14 -0.75 7.06 -36.55
N LEU A 15 -0.17 8.26 -36.38
CA LEU A 15 -0.93 9.50 -36.53
C LEU A 15 -1.40 9.71 -37.98
N ALA A 16 -0.54 9.51 -38.97
CA ALA A 16 -0.91 9.60 -40.39
C ALA A 16 -1.97 8.54 -40.78
N GLY A 17 -1.84 7.29 -40.32
CA GLY A 17 -2.84 6.25 -40.56
C GLY A 17 -4.23 6.68 -40.08
N ARG A 18 -4.33 7.15 -38.83
CA ARG A 18 -5.60 7.60 -38.24
C ARG A 18 -6.19 8.84 -38.90
N LEU A 19 -5.35 9.78 -39.35
CA LEU A 19 -5.81 10.93 -40.13
C LEU A 19 -6.36 10.51 -41.50
N THR A 20 -5.78 9.48 -42.10
CA THR A 20 -6.28 8.89 -43.35
C THR A 20 -7.66 8.26 -43.17
N GLU A 21 -7.84 7.48 -42.09
CA GLU A 21 -9.13 6.89 -41.72
C GLU A 21 -10.21 7.94 -41.42
N CYS A 22 -9.82 9.15 -41.01
CA CYS A 22 -10.77 10.25 -40.77
C CYS A 22 -11.19 11.00 -42.04
N GLY A 23 -10.72 10.55 -43.22
CA GLY A 23 -11.07 11.11 -44.53
C GLY A 23 -10.17 12.26 -44.99
N ALA A 24 -9.02 12.49 -44.33
CA ALA A 24 -7.99 13.39 -44.84
C ALA A 24 -6.97 12.61 -45.69
N ALA A 25 -6.37 13.21 -46.71
CA ALA A 25 -5.16 12.62 -47.28
C ALA A 25 -3.98 12.97 -46.36
N SER A 26 -3.17 12.00 -45.94
CA SER A 26 -2.05 12.29 -45.05
C SER A 26 -0.84 11.40 -45.30
N TYR A 27 0.35 11.94 -45.02
CA TYR A 27 1.63 11.27 -45.23
C TYR A 27 2.70 11.83 -44.29
N VAL A 28 3.75 11.04 -44.06
CA VAL A 28 4.88 11.41 -43.20
C VAL A 28 6.01 11.99 -44.04
N VAL A 29 6.63 13.04 -43.52
CA VAL A 29 7.83 13.70 -44.07
C VAL A 29 8.92 13.68 -43.00
N SER A 30 10.13 13.25 -43.33
CA SER A 30 11.18 13.01 -42.32
C SER A 30 12.33 14.04 -42.30
N SER A 31 12.29 15.09 -43.13
CA SER A 31 13.36 16.10 -43.21
C SER A 31 12.77 17.51 -43.13
N PRO A 32 13.18 18.37 -42.16
CA PRO A 32 14.31 18.23 -41.21
C PRO A 32 14.00 17.43 -39.92
N GLY A 33 12.78 16.92 -39.75
CA GLY A 33 12.35 16.07 -38.62
C GLY A 33 11.00 15.41 -38.92
N PRO A 34 10.50 14.48 -38.09
CA PRO A 34 9.26 13.76 -38.38
C PRO A 34 8.07 14.73 -38.35
N SER A 35 7.42 14.86 -39.49
CA SER A 35 6.24 15.71 -39.66
C SER A 35 5.13 14.91 -40.34
N VAL A 36 3.89 15.13 -39.94
CA VAL A 36 2.72 14.56 -40.60
C VAL A 36 2.02 15.67 -41.35
N VAL A 37 1.94 15.52 -42.67
CA VAL A 37 1.17 16.42 -43.53
C VAL A 37 -0.25 15.87 -43.66
N CYS A 38 -1.24 16.73 -43.44
CA CYS A 38 -2.66 16.42 -43.51
C CYS A 38 -3.35 17.37 -44.50
N GLU A 39 -3.65 16.85 -45.67
CA GLU A 39 -4.45 17.53 -46.69
C GLU A 39 -5.93 17.37 -46.39
N CYS A 40 -6.47 18.37 -45.71
CA CYS A 40 -7.90 18.47 -45.42
C CYS A 40 -8.41 19.89 -45.66
N GLY A 41 -9.71 19.97 -45.99
CA GLY A 41 -10.45 21.23 -46.07
C GLY A 41 -11.00 21.67 -44.70
N PRO A 42 -11.49 22.92 -44.59
CA PRO A 42 -11.95 23.49 -43.31
C PRO A 42 -13.05 22.69 -42.61
N ALA A 43 -13.89 21.98 -43.37
CA ALA A 43 -14.96 21.13 -42.83
C ALA A 43 -14.44 19.98 -41.96
N LEU A 44 -13.20 19.50 -42.19
CA LEU A 44 -12.59 18.39 -41.45
C LEU A 44 -11.78 18.86 -40.23
N HIS A 45 -11.51 20.16 -40.07
CA HIS A 45 -10.64 20.68 -39.01
C HIS A 45 -11.09 20.26 -37.60
N SER A 46 -12.40 20.25 -37.34
CA SER A 46 -12.91 19.83 -36.02
C SER A 46 -12.66 18.34 -35.75
N ARG A 47 -12.85 17.49 -36.76
CA ARG A 47 -12.63 16.04 -36.65
C ARG A 47 -11.15 15.72 -36.50
N VAL A 48 -10.30 16.36 -37.29
CA VAL A 48 -8.83 16.26 -37.18
C VAL A 48 -8.37 16.69 -35.79
N ALA A 49 -8.86 17.82 -35.28
CA ALA A 49 -8.51 18.29 -33.94
C ALA A 49 -8.94 17.32 -32.83
N GLN A 50 -10.14 16.74 -32.91
CA GLN A 50 -10.61 15.73 -31.97
C GLN A 50 -9.73 14.47 -31.99
N LEU A 51 -9.37 14.00 -33.19
CA LEU A 51 -8.52 12.83 -33.36
C LEU A 51 -7.12 13.06 -32.79
N VAL A 52 -6.47 14.16 -33.19
CA VAL A 52 -5.13 14.52 -32.70
C VAL A 52 -5.14 14.70 -31.18
N ALA A 53 -6.14 15.40 -30.62
CA ALA A 53 -6.28 15.52 -29.18
C ALA A 53 -6.49 14.17 -28.48
N GLY A 54 -7.27 13.26 -29.09
CA GLY A 54 -7.48 11.91 -28.59
C GLY A 54 -6.17 11.10 -28.53
N VAL A 55 -5.39 11.11 -29.62
CA VAL A 55 -4.06 10.46 -29.66
C VAL A 55 -3.14 11.03 -28.58
N LEU A 56 -3.06 12.36 -28.48
CA LEU A 56 -2.19 13.03 -27.52
C LEU A 56 -2.58 12.76 -26.05
N THR A 57 -3.87 12.73 -25.73
CA THR A 57 -4.33 12.44 -24.35
C THR A 57 -4.27 10.95 -24.00
N ARG A 58 -3.93 10.07 -24.96
CA ARG A 58 -3.78 8.63 -24.73
C ARG A 58 -2.30 8.25 -24.76
N GLU A 59 -1.69 8.31 -25.93
CA GLU A 59 -0.35 7.77 -26.18
C GLU A 59 0.73 8.71 -25.62
N TRP A 60 0.69 9.98 -26.00
CA TRP A 60 1.67 10.95 -25.51
C TRP A 60 1.57 11.13 -24.00
N LEU A 61 0.34 11.23 -23.46
CA LEU A 61 0.12 11.38 -22.02
C LEU A 61 0.68 10.19 -21.24
N GLN A 62 0.38 8.96 -21.67
CA GLN A 62 0.90 7.76 -21.03
C GLN A 62 2.43 7.72 -21.05
N ALA A 63 3.04 7.93 -22.22
CA ALA A 63 4.51 7.93 -22.35
C ALA A 63 5.17 8.96 -21.41
N ARG A 64 4.61 10.17 -21.30
CA ARG A 64 5.15 11.21 -20.43
C ARG A 64 4.91 10.98 -18.94
N VAL A 65 3.81 10.32 -18.57
CA VAL A 65 3.58 9.87 -17.19
C VAL A 65 4.61 8.81 -16.82
N VAL A 66 4.78 7.78 -17.66
CA VAL A 66 5.77 6.71 -17.44
C VAL A 66 7.18 7.28 -17.31
N GLU A 67 7.62 8.10 -18.27
CA GLU A 67 8.94 8.74 -18.23
C GLU A 67 9.15 9.56 -16.94
N ARG A 68 8.10 10.25 -16.48
CA ARG A 68 8.15 11.01 -15.23
C ARG A 68 8.26 10.11 -14.02
N VAL A 69 7.49 9.03 -13.95
CA VAL A 69 7.53 8.08 -12.83
C VAL A 69 8.87 7.34 -12.81
N CYS A 70 9.38 6.84 -13.93
CA CYS A 70 10.72 6.23 -14.01
C CYS A 70 11.84 7.16 -13.50
N ARG A 71 11.69 8.48 -13.67
CA ARG A 71 12.65 9.44 -13.08
C ARG A 71 12.47 9.64 -11.59
N MET A 72 11.24 9.55 -11.09
CA MET A 72 10.94 9.65 -9.65
C MET A 72 11.37 8.40 -8.91
N GLU A 73 11.20 7.23 -9.55
CA GLU A 73 11.42 5.90 -8.99
C GLU A 73 12.35 5.06 -9.90
N PRO A 74 13.67 5.33 -9.92
CA PRO A 74 14.59 4.72 -10.90
C PRO A 74 14.85 3.22 -10.70
N LEU A 75 14.52 2.68 -9.53
CA LEU A 75 14.74 1.27 -9.19
C LEU A 75 13.64 0.35 -9.72
N TRP A 76 12.51 0.92 -10.15
CA TRP A 76 11.37 0.14 -10.62
C TRP A 76 11.51 -0.24 -12.09
N PRO A 77 11.15 -1.48 -12.48
CA PRO A 77 11.09 -1.89 -13.88
C PRO A 77 10.16 -1.00 -14.69
N ALA A 78 10.60 -0.60 -15.89
CA ALA A 78 9.79 0.27 -16.76
C ALA A 78 8.46 -0.38 -17.17
N GLU A 79 8.43 -1.70 -17.34
CA GLU A 79 7.23 -2.46 -17.70
C GLU A 79 6.15 -2.39 -16.60
N GLU A 80 6.57 -2.42 -15.34
CA GLU A 80 5.70 -2.31 -14.18
C GLU A 80 5.13 -0.88 -14.06
N VAL A 81 6.00 0.13 -14.20
CA VAL A 81 5.55 1.53 -14.28
C VAL A 81 4.54 1.72 -15.42
N GLN A 82 4.78 1.12 -16.59
CA GLN A 82 3.86 1.17 -17.73
C GLN A 82 2.52 0.53 -17.41
N PHE A 83 2.51 -0.63 -16.75
CA PHE A 83 1.30 -1.31 -16.30
C PHE A 83 0.48 -0.42 -15.37
N HIS A 84 1.07 0.08 -14.29
CA HIS A 84 0.36 0.93 -13.33
C HIS A 84 -0.11 2.26 -13.97
N ALA A 85 0.67 2.85 -14.86
CA ALA A 85 0.27 4.04 -15.61
C ALA A 85 -0.94 3.77 -16.53
N LEU A 86 -0.96 2.65 -17.23
CA LEU A 86 -2.08 2.25 -18.07
C LEU A 86 -3.34 2.09 -17.24
N VAL A 87 -3.25 1.36 -16.12
CA VAL A 87 -4.41 1.09 -15.26
C VAL A 87 -4.95 2.38 -14.66
N GLU A 88 -4.10 3.25 -14.11
CA GLU A 88 -4.54 4.51 -13.49
C GLU A 88 -5.21 5.46 -14.50
N ILE A 89 -4.66 5.56 -15.72
CA ILE A 89 -5.25 6.38 -16.79
C ILE A 89 -6.61 5.80 -17.22
N CYS A 90 -6.69 4.48 -17.42
CA CYS A 90 -7.93 3.81 -17.80
C CYS A 90 -9.01 3.94 -16.73
N GLU A 91 -8.68 3.71 -15.45
CA GLU A 91 -9.60 3.89 -14.34
C GLU A 91 -10.06 5.35 -14.22
N SER A 92 -9.14 6.30 -14.36
CA SER A 92 -9.48 7.73 -14.33
C SER A 92 -10.46 8.11 -15.42
N ARG A 93 -10.36 7.52 -16.63
CA ARG A 93 -11.34 7.69 -17.70
C ARG A 93 -12.67 7.02 -17.39
N LEU A 94 -12.65 5.72 -17.05
CA LEU A 94 -13.86 4.94 -16.81
C LEU A 94 -14.71 5.51 -15.67
N LYS A 95 -14.06 5.95 -14.59
CA LYS A 95 -14.72 6.50 -13.41
C LYS A 95 -14.89 8.02 -13.49
N SER A 96 -14.50 8.66 -14.61
CA SER A 96 -14.50 10.12 -14.78
C SER A 96 -13.86 10.86 -13.60
N ARG A 97 -12.77 10.30 -13.04
CA ARG A 97 -12.08 10.90 -11.90
C ARG A 97 -11.38 12.19 -12.36
N PRO A 98 -11.50 13.29 -11.60
CA PRO A 98 -10.80 14.51 -11.94
C PRO A 98 -9.29 14.33 -11.78
N VAL A 99 -8.54 14.80 -12.78
CA VAL A 99 -7.09 14.87 -12.84
C VAL A 99 -6.71 16.32 -13.10
N ALA A 100 -5.97 16.94 -12.18
CA ALA A 100 -5.65 18.36 -12.19
C ALA A 100 -6.91 19.26 -12.32
N GLY A 101 -8.01 18.87 -11.67
CA GLY A 101 -9.26 19.63 -11.60
C GLY A 101 -10.29 19.36 -12.71
N HIS A 102 -9.96 18.54 -13.71
CA HIS A 102 -10.85 18.20 -14.84
C HIS A 102 -10.78 16.72 -15.19
N THR A 103 -11.79 16.18 -15.84
CA THR A 103 -11.72 14.80 -16.36
C THR A 103 -10.79 14.73 -17.57
N LEU A 104 -10.27 13.54 -17.88
CA LEU A 104 -9.42 13.35 -19.06
C LEU A 104 -10.15 13.63 -20.38
N ASP A 105 -11.48 13.45 -20.43
CA ASP A 105 -12.30 13.79 -21.59
C ASP A 105 -12.51 15.30 -21.73
N GLU A 106 -12.63 16.03 -20.61
CA GLU A 106 -12.63 17.51 -20.61
C GLU A 106 -11.29 18.07 -21.09
N TRP A 107 -10.17 17.49 -20.64
CA TRP A 107 -8.83 17.84 -21.13
C TRP A 107 -8.70 17.58 -22.63
N GLN A 108 -9.18 16.44 -23.12
CA GLN A 108 -9.20 16.12 -24.55
C GLN A 108 -10.04 17.14 -25.33
N ALA A 109 -11.24 17.48 -24.86
CA ALA A 109 -12.10 18.45 -25.50
C ALA A 109 -11.47 19.87 -25.51
N SER A 110 -10.80 20.25 -24.42
CA SER A 110 -10.07 21.51 -24.31
C SER A 110 -8.91 21.58 -25.31
N LEU A 111 -8.13 20.50 -25.42
CA LEU A 111 -7.03 20.39 -26.36
C LEU A 111 -7.53 20.44 -27.82
N ALA A 112 -8.63 19.75 -28.13
CA ALA A 112 -9.26 19.80 -29.44
C ALA A 112 -9.71 21.21 -29.81
N ARG A 113 -10.36 21.94 -28.88
CA ARG A 113 -10.74 23.36 -29.11
C ARG A 113 -9.52 24.23 -29.38
N ALA A 114 -8.43 24.03 -28.65
CA ALA A 114 -7.19 24.77 -28.85
C ALA A 114 -6.57 24.48 -30.23
N LEU A 115 -6.60 23.23 -30.69
CA LEU A 115 -6.14 22.84 -32.03
C LEU A 115 -6.96 23.50 -33.13
N VAL A 116 -8.30 23.47 -33.05
CA VAL A 116 -9.18 24.16 -34.01
C VAL A 116 -8.87 25.65 -34.07
N SER A 117 -8.65 26.29 -32.92
CA SER A 117 -8.27 27.71 -32.89
C SER A 117 -6.91 27.97 -33.54
N HIS A 118 -5.96 27.04 -33.44
CA HIS A 118 -4.65 27.16 -34.06
C HIS A 118 -4.72 26.99 -35.59
N PHE A 119 -5.50 26.02 -36.08
CA PHE A 119 -5.67 25.75 -37.52
C PHE A 119 -6.24 26.93 -38.31
N ARG A 120 -6.94 27.86 -37.65
CA ARG A 120 -7.44 29.11 -38.27
C ARG A 120 -6.34 30.15 -38.51
N ARG A 121 -5.21 30.02 -37.82
CA ARG A 121 -4.13 31.03 -37.77
C ARG A 121 -2.85 30.55 -38.44
N SER A 122 -2.58 29.24 -38.37
CA SER A 122 -1.38 28.63 -38.92
C SER A 122 -1.71 27.23 -39.43
N VAL A 123 -1.07 26.87 -40.55
CA VAL A 123 -1.11 25.50 -41.06
C VAL A 123 -0.09 24.61 -40.36
N CYS A 124 0.96 25.16 -39.76
CA CYS A 124 2.00 24.39 -39.06
C CYS A 124 1.82 24.45 -37.53
N ILE A 125 2.05 23.31 -36.86
CA ILE A 125 2.02 23.18 -35.40
C ILE A 125 3.06 22.17 -34.90
N ALA A 126 3.91 22.60 -33.96
CA ALA A 126 4.75 21.69 -33.18
C ALA A 126 3.94 21.05 -32.06
N LEU A 127 3.68 19.74 -32.17
CA LEU A 127 2.76 19.03 -31.27
C LEU A 127 3.33 18.90 -29.86
N GLU A 128 4.59 18.49 -29.70
CA GLU A 128 5.22 18.26 -28.40
C GLU A 128 5.18 19.53 -27.52
N PRO A 129 5.69 20.71 -27.94
CA PRO A 129 5.59 21.91 -27.12
C PRO A 129 4.14 22.34 -26.85
N PHE A 130 3.25 22.14 -27.84
CA PHE A 130 1.85 22.53 -27.74
C PHE A 130 1.09 21.75 -26.67
N VAL A 131 1.28 20.43 -26.62
CA VAL A 131 0.64 19.54 -25.66
C VAL A 131 1.34 19.59 -24.29
N ARG A 132 2.68 19.62 -24.27
CA ARG A 132 3.48 19.62 -23.04
C ARG A 132 3.06 20.75 -22.10
N PHE A 133 2.90 21.95 -22.63
CA PHE A 133 2.50 23.10 -21.82
C PHE A 133 1.07 22.96 -21.25
N ARG A 134 0.16 22.40 -22.03
CA ARG A 134 -1.27 22.29 -21.66
C ARG A 134 -1.54 21.14 -20.70
N LEU A 135 -0.87 20.00 -20.89
CA LEU A 135 -1.08 18.79 -20.11
C LEU A 135 -0.05 18.63 -18.99
N HIS A 136 0.86 19.58 -18.76
CA HIS A 136 1.89 19.47 -17.73
C HIS A 136 1.31 19.10 -16.36
N ARG A 137 0.24 19.79 -15.92
CA ARG A 137 -0.41 19.52 -14.63
C ARG A 137 -1.04 18.12 -14.58
N VAL A 138 -1.58 17.65 -15.71
CA VAL A 138 -2.17 16.32 -15.85
C VAL A 138 -1.09 15.25 -15.71
N VAL A 139 0.05 15.43 -16.37
CA VAL A 139 1.22 14.53 -16.26
C VAL A 139 1.74 14.47 -14.83
N VAL A 140 1.84 15.63 -14.15
CA VAL A 140 2.32 15.68 -12.76
C VAL A 140 1.37 14.98 -11.81
N ASP A 141 0.05 15.25 -11.89
CA ASP A 141 -0.95 14.62 -11.02
C ASP A 141 -0.99 13.11 -11.24
N LEU A 142 -1.08 12.65 -12.49
CA LEU A 142 -1.08 11.21 -12.80
C LEU A 142 0.22 10.53 -12.35
N ALA A 143 1.39 11.15 -12.52
CA ALA A 143 2.64 10.55 -12.08
C ALA A 143 2.68 10.31 -10.56
N HIS A 144 2.15 11.23 -9.74
CA HIS A 144 2.03 11.00 -8.30
C HIS A 144 1.07 9.85 -7.99
N ARG A 145 -0.12 9.83 -8.63
CA ARG A 145 -1.09 8.75 -8.42
C ARG A 145 -0.56 7.38 -8.82
N VAL A 146 0.16 7.31 -9.93
CA VAL A 146 0.80 6.07 -10.40
C VAL A 146 1.85 5.61 -9.40
N ARG A 147 2.72 6.50 -8.91
CA ARG A 147 3.68 6.16 -7.86
C ARG A 147 2.97 5.65 -6.61
N ASP A 148 1.97 6.36 -6.12
CA ASP A 148 1.25 5.99 -4.89
C ASP A 148 0.56 4.63 -5.05
N ARG A 149 0.00 4.35 -6.24
CA ARG A 149 -0.55 3.03 -6.59
C ARG A 149 0.51 1.93 -6.61
N MET A 150 1.68 2.19 -7.20
CA MET A 150 2.78 1.21 -7.24
C MET A 150 3.25 0.86 -5.82
N MET A 151 3.45 1.87 -4.97
CA MET A 151 3.85 1.65 -3.58
C MET A 151 2.81 0.83 -2.81
N ALA A 152 1.51 1.15 -2.98
CA ALA A 152 0.44 0.38 -2.34
C ALA A 152 0.42 -1.09 -2.83
N SER A 153 0.61 -1.31 -4.13
CA SER A 153 0.69 -2.66 -4.72
C SER A 153 1.87 -3.45 -4.16
N ALA A 154 3.06 -2.86 -4.07
CA ALA A 154 4.22 -3.55 -3.50
C ALA A 154 4.05 -3.89 -2.02
N LEU A 155 3.39 -3.04 -1.24
CA LEU A 155 3.05 -3.36 0.15
C LEU A 155 2.07 -4.53 0.24
N GLU A 156 1.10 -4.61 -0.68
CA GLU A 156 0.19 -5.76 -0.78
C GLU A 156 0.92 -7.04 -1.17
N ASP A 157 1.87 -6.96 -2.10
CA ASP A 157 2.68 -8.10 -2.53
C ASP A 157 3.62 -8.58 -1.41
N GLU A 158 4.33 -7.67 -0.73
CA GLU A 158 5.18 -7.99 0.43
C GLU A 158 4.35 -8.65 1.56
N TYR A 159 3.15 -8.13 1.80
CA TYR A 159 2.24 -8.74 2.76
C TYR A 159 1.87 -10.16 2.34
N GLU A 160 1.48 -10.41 1.07
CA GLU A 160 1.15 -11.76 0.62
C GLU A 160 2.35 -12.72 0.64
N GLU A 161 3.57 -12.23 0.39
CA GLU A 161 4.81 -13.00 0.54
C GLU A 161 5.02 -13.41 2.01
N SER A 162 4.82 -12.49 2.96
CA SER A 162 4.91 -12.79 4.40
C SER A 162 3.89 -13.85 4.82
N LEU A 163 2.64 -13.75 4.34
CA LEU A 163 1.59 -14.73 4.61
C LEU A 163 1.93 -16.09 4.00
N SER A 164 2.48 -16.10 2.79
CA SER A 164 2.87 -17.34 2.09
C SER A 164 3.97 -18.08 2.85
N MET A 165 4.94 -17.35 3.42
CA MET A 165 5.97 -17.92 4.27
C MET A 165 5.37 -18.55 5.54
N LEU A 166 4.45 -17.86 6.22
CA LEU A 166 3.79 -18.38 7.42
C LEU A 166 2.97 -19.65 7.12
N ARG A 167 2.22 -19.66 6.01
CA ARG A 167 1.47 -20.84 5.56
C ARG A 167 2.40 -22.03 5.32
N TYR A 168 3.53 -21.81 4.64
CA TYR A 168 4.53 -22.85 4.40
C TYR A 168 5.02 -23.47 5.71
N MET A 169 5.32 -22.65 6.73
CA MET A 169 5.74 -23.15 8.04
C MET A 169 4.62 -23.97 8.71
N LEU A 170 3.38 -23.49 8.67
CA LEU A 170 2.23 -24.16 9.28
C LEU A 170 1.91 -25.52 8.65
N ASP A 171 2.10 -25.68 7.35
CA ASP A 171 1.84 -26.93 6.63
C ASP A 171 2.82 -28.06 7.07
N GLU A 172 4.01 -27.71 7.56
CA GLU A 172 4.98 -28.66 8.13
C GLU A 172 4.67 -29.04 9.59
N HIS A 173 3.81 -28.27 10.29
CA HIS A 173 3.47 -28.52 11.68
C HIS A 173 2.30 -29.52 11.82
N PRO A 174 2.42 -30.54 12.69
CA PRO A 174 1.29 -31.43 12.97
C PRO A 174 0.14 -30.64 13.63
N LEU A 175 -1.07 -30.89 13.17
CA LEU A 175 -2.28 -30.27 13.74
C LEU A 175 -2.54 -30.79 15.15
N CYS A 176 -2.96 -29.89 16.04
CA CYS A 176 -3.48 -30.21 17.35
C CYS A 176 -5.02 -30.26 17.30
N GLU A 177 -5.66 -31.17 18.06
CA GLU A 177 -7.12 -31.25 18.21
C GLU A 177 -7.74 -30.10 19.05
N ALA A 178 -6.98 -29.04 19.33
CA ALA A 178 -7.46 -27.85 20.04
C ALA A 178 -8.31 -26.92 19.14
N GLU A 179 -9.49 -26.53 19.62
CA GLU A 179 -10.23 -25.36 19.14
C GLU A 179 -9.81 -24.13 19.96
N MET A 180 -9.54 -23.01 19.29
CA MET A 180 -9.14 -21.76 19.93
C MET A 180 -10.04 -20.60 19.51
N HIS A 181 -10.28 -19.68 20.44
CA HIS A 181 -11.09 -18.49 20.23
C HIS A 181 -10.18 -17.27 20.31
N VAL A 182 -10.12 -16.50 19.23
CA VAL A 182 -9.31 -15.28 19.12
C VAL A 182 -10.23 -14.08 19.26
N TYR A 183 -9.97 -13.21 20.23
CA TYR A 183 -10.73 -11.98 20.42
C TYR A 183 -9.90 -10.78 20.00
N VAL A 184 -10.42 -10.00 19.05
CA VAL A 184 -9.74 -8.82 18.50
C VAL A 184 -10.50 -7.57 18.95
N THR A 185 -9.80 -6.67 19.64
CA THR A 185 -10.36 -5.40 20.14
C THR A 185 -9.39 -4.25 19.90
N PRO A 186 -9.81 -2.98 20.03
CA PRO A 186 -8.91 -1.84 19.92
C PRO A 186 -7.80 -1.82 20.99
N ASP A 187 -8.02 -2.49 22.13
CA ASP A 187 -7.09 -2.51 23.26
C ASP A 187 -6.07 -3.66 23.17
N GLY A 188 -6.28 -4.63 22.27
CA GLY A 188 -5.39 -5.76 22.05
C GLY A 188 -6.11 -7.06 21.66
N VAL A 189 -5.32 -8.13 21.61
CA VAL A 189 -5.75 -9.47 21.21
C VAL A 189 -5.50 -10.48 22.34
N TRP A 190 -6.44 -11.40 22.55
CA TRP A 190 -6.24 -12.53 23.46
C TRP A 190 -6.89 -13.82 22.93
N ILE A 191 -6.43 -14.96 23.45
CA ILE A 191 -6.83 -16.29 23.00
C ILE A 191 -7.38 -17.09 24.16
N THR A 192 -8.51 -17.77 23.95
CA THR A 192 -9.05 -18.78 24.87
C THR A 192 -9.18 -20.14 24.22
N ASP A 193 -9.24 -21.19 25.03
CA ASP A 193 -9.69 -22.51 24.61
C ASP A 193 -11.21 -22.54 24.38
N ALA A 194 -11.75 -23.72 24.08
CA ALA A 194 -13.17 -23.93 23.86
C ALA A 194 -14.01 -23.76 25.15
N GLU A 195 -13.40 -23.97 26.31
CA GLU A 195 -14.01 -23.83 27.63
C GLU A 195 -13.99 -22.38 28.15
N GLY A 196 -13.28 -21.47 27.47
CA GLY A 196 -13.13 -20.06 27.82
C GLY A 196 -11.97 -19.77 28.77
N GLY A 197 -11.08 -20.74 29.01
CA GLY A 197 -9.82 -20.55 29.72
C GLY A 197 -8.82 -19.79 28.84
N ILE A 198 -8.11 -18.82 29.43
CA ILE A 198 -7.07 -18.08 28.71
C ILE A 198 -5.94 -19.07 28.36
N VAL A 199 -5.59 -19.12 27.08
CA VAL A 199 -4.45 -19.92 26.63
C VAL A 199 -3.22 -19.05 26.75
N THR A 200 -2.29 -19.46 27.59
CA THR A 200 -0.96 -18.87 27.67
C THR A 200 0.12 -19.92 27.50
N ASP A 201 1.34 -19.46 27.23
CA ASP A 201 2.52 -20.30 27.15
C ASP A 201 3.65 -19.59 27.90
N GLU A 202 4.20 -20.22 28.93
CA GLU A 202 5.20 -19.62 29.83
C GLU A 202 6.42 -19.12 29.06
N GLN A 203 6.79 -19.78 27.95
CA GLN A 203 7.92 -19.35 27.12
C GLN A 203 7.59 -18.09 26.33
N ILE A 204 6.35 -17.94 25.87
CA ILE A 204 5.86 -16.76 25.14
C ILE A 204 5.71 -15.57 26.10
N GLU A 205 5.23 -15.80 27.32
CA GLU A 205 5.15 -14.78 28.37
C GLU A 205 6.53 -14.26 28.78
N LEU A 206 7.53 -15.14 28.85
CA LEU A 206 8.92 -14.76 29.12
C LEU A 206 9.49 -13.86 28.02
N VAL A 207 9.15 -14.12 26.76
CA VAL A 207 9.56 -13.26 25.62
C VAL A 207 8.89 -11.89 25.72
N ALA A 208 7.59 -11.84 26.03
CA ALA A 208 6.85 -10.59 26.23
C ALA A 208 7.40 -9.73 27.38
N LEU A 209 8.02 -10.35 28.39
CA LEU A 209 8.64 -9.65 29.53
C LEU A 209 10.06 -9.15 29.23
N GLN A 210 10.70 -9.64 28.18
CA GLN A 210 12.08 -9.32 27.82
C GLN A 210 12.17 -8.24 26.74
N ASP A 211 11.12 -8.09 25.93
CA ASP A 211 11.09 -7.17 24.80
C ASP A 211 9.79 -6.35 24.81
N ASP A 212 9.91 -5.06 25.13
CA ASP A 212 8.79 -4.12 25.23
C ASP A 212 8.19 -3.77 23.84
N ASP A 213 8.86 -4.14 22.73
CA ASP A 213 8.38 -3.87 21.36
C ASP A 213 7.42 -4.97 20.84
N VAL A 214 7.24 -6.07 21.58
CA VAL A 214 6.38 -7.20 21.17
C VAL A 214 4.91 -6.88 21.44
N THR A 215 4.10 -6.91 20.38
CA THR A 215 2.68 -6.57 20.48
C THR A 215 1.84 -7.78 20.93
N SER A 216 0.62 -7.52 21.44
CA SER A 216 -0.32 -8.61 21.74
C SER A 216 -0.70 -9.44 20.51
N GLU A 217 -0.65 -8.82 19.32
CA GLU A 217 -0.88 -9.50 18.04
C GLU A 217 0.24 -10.49 17.73
N ASP A 218 1.50 -10.10 17.93
CA ASP A 218 2.66 -10.97 17.73
C ASP A 218 2.63 -12.20 18.64
N LEU A 219 2.28 -11.99 19.92
CA LEU A 219 2.13 -13.07 20.90
C LEU A 219 0.99 -14.02 20.52
N ALA A 220 -0.15 -13.47 20.09
CA ALA A 220 -1.29 -14.26 19.65
C ALA A 220 -0.95 -15.08 18.39
N MET A 221 -0.29 -14.50 17.39
CA MET A 221 0.17 -15.24 16.21
C MET A 221 1.18 -16.32 16.57
N THR A 222 2.15 -16.02 17.43
CA THR A 222 3.12 -17.00 17.91
C THR A 222 2.41 -18.17 18.59
N LEU A 223 1.45 -17.89 19.47
CA LEU A 223 0.67 -18.94 20.15
C LEU A 223 -0.13 -19.79 19.16
N LEU A 224 -0.83 -19.18 18.19
CA LEU A 224 -1.59 -19.91 17.17
C LEU A 224 -0.68 -20.78 16.29
N ILE A 225 0.50 -20.29 15.92
CA ILE A 225 1.48 -21.03 15.14
C ILE A 225 2.02 -22.21 15.96
N THR A 226 2.51 -21.96 17.17
CA THR A 226 3.10 -22.98 18.05
C THR A 226 2.10 -24.07 18.42
N LYS A 227 0.84 -23.70 18.71
CA LYS A 227 -0.19 -24.65 19.12
C LYS A 227 -0.86 -25.34 17.92
N SER A 228 -0.76 -24.77 16.72
CA SER A 228 -1.38 -25.25 15.48
C SER A 228 -2.79 -25.85 15.68
N PRO A 229 -3.78 -25.06 16.15
CA PRO A 229 -5.13 -25.54 16.42
C PRO A 229 -5.89 -25.93 15.14
N TRP A 230 -6.56 -27.08 15.10
CA TRP A 230 -7.36 -27.48 13.94
C TRP A 230 -8.51 -26.52 13.63
N ARG A 231 -8.94 -25.71 14.60
CA ARG A 231 -10.03 -24.73 14.45
C ARG A 231 -9.78 -23.46 15.25
N ILE A 232 -10.00 -22.31 14.61
CA ILE A 232 -9.87 -20.98 15.18
C ILE A 232 -11.17 -20.22 14.96
N VAL A 233 -11.81 -19.75 16.03
CA VAL A 233 -13.00 -18.89 15.95
C VAL A 233 -12.59 -17.44 16.20
N VAL A 234 -12.74 -16.59 15.20
CA VAL A 234 -12.34 -15.17 15.25
C VAL A 234 -13.51 -14.29 15.69
N HIS A 235 -13.39 -13.68 16.86
CA HIS A 235 -14.32 -12.74 17.46
C HIS A 235 -13.80 -11.32 17.22
N ASP A 236 -14.16 -10.74 16.09
CA ASP A 236 -13.71 -9.41 15.68
C ASP A 236 -14.65 -8.32 16.21
N ALA A 237 -14.21 -7.60 17.25
CA ALA A 237 -14.89 -6.42 17.78
C ALA A 237 -14.23 -5.11 17.31
N TYR A 238 -13.29 -5.17 16.37
CA TYR A 238 -12.62 -4.00 15.79
C TYR A 238 -12.57 -4.07 14.24
N PRO A 239 -13.73 -4.10 13.56
CA PRO A 239 -13.79 -4.25 12.11
C PRO A 239 -13.22 -3.06 11.32
N GLU A 240 -13.02 -1.91 11.96
CA GLU A 240 -12.47 -0.69 11.36
C GLU A 240 -10.95 -0.58 11.57
N ALA A 241 -10.28 -1.66 11.98
CA ALA A 241 -8.84 -1.69 12.15
C ALA A 241 -8.09 -1.31 10.86
N PRO A 242 -6.92 -0.65 10.96
CA PRO A 242 -6.07 -0.40 9.80
C PRO A 242 -5.73 -1.70 9.07
N TRP A 243 -5.61 -1.62 7.74
CA TRP A 243 -5.14 -2.75 6.94
C TRP A 243 -3.61 -2.88 7.03
N PRO A 244 -3.07 -4.12 7.13
CA PRO A 244 -3.78 -5.37 7.33
C PRO A 244 -4.27 -5.51 8.78
N SER A 245 -5.51 -5.97 8.96
CA SER A 245 -6.05 -6.22 10.31
C SER A 245 -5.59 -7.58 10.84
N PHE A 246 -5.57 -7.74 12.17
CA PHE A 246 -5.25 -9.03 12.79
C PHE A 246 -6.22 -10.14 12.38
N SER A 247 -7.53 -9.84 12.35
CA SER A 247 -8.57 -10.80 11.97
C SER A 247 -8.42 -11.26 10.51
N GLU A 248 -8.09 -10.34 9.59
CA GLU A 248 -7.74 -10.68 8.21
C GLU A 248 -6.51 -11.56 8.15
N THR A 249 -5.45 -11.19 8.88
CA THR A 249 -4.18 -11.93 8.91
C THR A 249 -4.38 -13.37 9.38
N VAL A 250 -5.06 -13.59 10.50
CA VAL A 250 -5.39 -14.94 11.00
C VAL A 250 -6.20 -15.73 9.96
N THR A 251 -7.20 -15.09 9.35
CA THR A 251 -8.04 -15.74 8.34
C THR A 251 -7.24 -16.14 7.10
N ARG A 252 -6.32 -15.28 6.64
CA ARG A 252 -5.48 -15.55 5.47
C ARG A 252 -4.39 -16.58 5.78
N VAL A 253 -3.75 -16.53 6.94
CA VAL A 253 -2.69 -17.49 7.33
C VAL A 253 -3.26 -18.88 7.55
N PHE A 254 -4.32 -19.01 8.35
CA PHE A 254 -4.86 -20.32 8.76
C PHE A 254 -5.95 -20.85 7.81
N GLY A 255 -6.38 -20.04 6.84
CA GLY A 255 -7.33 -20.42 5.79
C GLY A 255 -8.63 -20.98 6.37
N HIS A 256 -9.00 -22.19 5.93
CA HIS A 256 -10.24 -22.86 6.35
C HIS A 256 -10.33 -23.18 7.86
N ARG A 257 -9.22 -23.16 8.59
CA ARG A 257 -9.20 -23.38 10.05
C ARG A 257 -9.73 -22.17 10.79
N ALA A 258 -9.57 -20.96 10.24
CA ALA A 258 -10.04 -19.72 10.85
C ALA A 258 -11.42 -19.34 10.30
N VAL A 259 -12.40 -19.29 11.20
CA VAL A 259 -13.79 -18.96 10.87
C VAL A 259 -14.26 -17.75 11.69
N PRO A 260 -14.96 -16.79 11.08
CA PRO A 260 -15.55 -15.69 11.82
C PRO A 260 -16.63 -16.21 12.77
N CYS A 261 -16.70 -15.60 13.95
CA CYS A 261 -17.72 -15.91 14.95
C CYS A 261 -19.13 -15.61 14.39
N PRO A 262 -20.09 -16.55 14.48
CA PRO A 262 -21.45 -16.36 13.97
C PRO A 262 -22.32 -15.42 14.83
N GLY A 263 -21.75 -14.73 15.82
CA GLY A 263 -22.46 -13.80 16.70
C GLY A 263 -22.85 -14.40 18.06
N CYS A 264 -21.83 -14.77 18.85
CA CYS A 264 -21.98 -15.26 20.22
C CYS A 264 -22.39 -14.15 21.21
N PRO A 265 -22.77 -14.47 22.46
CA PRO A 265 -23.10 -13.47 23.48
C PRO A 265 -22.00 -12.43 23.72
N THR A 266 -20.73 -12.83 23.59
CA THR A 266 -19.54 -11.98 23.74
C THR A 266 -19.39 -10.94 22.62
N CYS A 267 -19.76 -11.28 21.38
CA CYS A 267 -19.68 -10.37 20.24
C CYS A 267 -20.92 -9.47 20.09
N ARG A 268 -21.97 -9.70 20.88
CA ARG A 268 -23.18 -8.87 20.84
C ARG A 268 -22.94 -7.58 21.64
N PRO A 269 -23.49 -6.44 21.21
CA PRO A 269 -23.12 -5.09 21.68
C PRO A 269 -23.47 -4.77 23.15
N ASN A 270 -23.89 -5.76 23.95
CA ASN A 270 -24.14 -5.62 25.38
C ASN A 270 -23.06 -6.31 26.24
N TRP A 271 -21.94 -6.73 25.63
CA TRP A 271 -20.80 -7.30 26.33
C TRP A 271 -19.74 -6.23 26.60
N SER A 272 -19.51 -5.92 27.88
CA SER A 272 -18.42 -5.03 28.31
C SER A 272 -17.15 -5.85 28.59
N PRO A 273 -15.98 -5.49 28.04
CA PRO A 273 -14.69 -6.10 28.41
C PRO A 273 -14.40 -6.05 29.92
N ALA A 274 -14.93 -5.02 30.60
CA ALA A 274 -14.83 -4.85 32.05
C ALA A 274 -15.42 -6.02 32.87
N ALA A 275 -16.44 -6.74 32.35
CA ALA A 275 -17.05 -7.86 33.07
C ALA A 275 -16.15 -9.11 33.12
N CYS A 276 -15.22 -9.27 32.17
CA CYS A 276 -14.17 -10.29 32.24
C CYS A 276 -13.02 -9.85 33.16
N CYS A 277 -12.70 -8.56 33.24
CA CYS A 277 -11.65 -8.07 34.14
C CYS A 277 -12.10 -8.05 35.61
N GLU A 278 -13.39 -7.83 35.92
CA GLU A 278 -13.88 -7.67 37.30
C GLU A 278 -13.98 -9.00 38.07
N GLY A 279 -14.05 -10.15 37.38
CA GLY A 279 -13.86 -11.47 37.98
C GLY A 279 -12.40 -11.91 38.11
N PHE A 280 -11.47 -11.17 37.50
CA PHE A 280 -10.06 -11.54 37.36
C PHE A 280 -9.08 -10.54 37.99
N ALA A 281 -9.58 -9.40 38.49
CA ALA A 281 -8.80 -8.38 39.20
C ALA A 281 -8.28 -8.83 40.59
N SER A 282 -8.60 -10.05 41.04
CA SER A 282 -8.03 -10.62 42.25
C SER A 282 -6.67 -11.30 42.05
N ASP A 283 -6.24 -11.66 40.82
CA ASP A 283 -5.01 -12.45 40.66
C ASP A 283 -4.03 -12.07 39.54
N LEU A 284 -4.34 -11.08 38.68
CA LEU A 284 -3.33 -10.54 37.75
C LEU A 284 -2.93 -9.13 38.16
N GLY A 285 -1.84 -9.06 38.92
CA GLY A 285 -1.17 -7.81 39.23
C GLY A 285 -0.69 -7.13 37.95
N SER A 286 -0.92 -5.83 37.86
CA SER A 286 -0.30 -4.91 36.89
C SER A 286 1.18 -5.31 36.62
N PRO A 287 1.73 -5.04 35.42
CA PRO A 287 3.17 -5.21 35.15
C PRO A 287 4.09 -4.52 36.18
N ARG A 288 3.57 -3.49 36.89
CA ARG A 288 4.22 -2.86 38.05
C ARG A 288 4.12 -3.65 39.36
N ALA A 289 3.08 -4.46 39.56
CA ALA A 289 2.83 -5.24 40.76
C ALA A 289 3.55 -6.60 40.76
N VAL A 290 3.78 -7.22 39.59
CA VAL A 290 4.57 -8.46 39.46
C VAL A 290 6.04 -8.21 39.84
N ARG A 291 6.61 -7.05 39.49
CA ARG A 291 7.97 -6.65 39.87
C ARG A 291 8.21 -6.54 41.38
N ARG A 292 7.15 -6.44 42.21
CA ARG A 292 7.27 -6.32 43.67
C ARG A 292 7.22 -7.66 44.42
N ARG A 293 6.84 -8.77 43.75
CA ARG A 293 6.68 -10.09 44.38
C ARG A 293 7.91 -11.01 44.27
N LEU A 294 8.95 -10.59 43.53
CA LEU A 294 10.16 -11.39 43.30
C LEU A 294 11.44 -10.80 43.91
N THR A 295 11.36 -9.73 44.67
CA THR A 295 12.43 -9.35 45.60
C THR A 295 12.07 -9.86 46.99
N PRO A 296 12.70 -10.92 47.51
CA PRO A 296 12.62 -11.21 48.93
C PRO A 296 13.18 -10.02 49.69
N GLU A 297 12.50 -9.66 50.77
CA GLU A 297 12.91 -8.67 51.75
C GLU A 297 14.39 -8.85 52.12
N ALA A 298 15.21 -7.87 51.73
CA ALA A 298 16.53 -7.67 52.28
C ALA A 298 16.71 -6.18 52.60
N GLU A 299 15.83 -5.64 53.45
CA GLU A 299 16.12 -4.39 54.16
C GLU A 299 15.87 -4.53 55.67
N ARG A 300 16.99 -4.74 56.37
CA ARG A 300 17.43 -4.00 57.56
C ARG A 300 16.70 -4.21 58.91
N THR A 301 17.35 -5.00 59.76
CA THR A 301 17.66 -4.70 61.18
C THR A 301 19.00 -5.41 61.49
N SER A 302 20.03 -4.92 62.18
CA SER A 302 20.43 -3.65 62.79
C SER A 302 21.87 -3.88 63.32
N ASP A 303 22.69 -2.83 63.35
CA ASP A 303 23.84 -2.60 64.26
C ASP A 303 25.13 -3.46 64.23
N ALA A 304 26.17 -2.90 63.56
CA ALA A 304 27.50 -2.44 64.08
C ALA A 304 28.44 -3.38 64.91
N PRO A 305 29.78 -3.09 65.06
CA PRO A 305 30.76 -2.35 64.23
C PRO A 305 32.23 -2.92 64.21
N VAL A 306 33.15 -2.23 63.49
CA VAL A 306 34.66 -2.17 63.57
C VAL A 306 35.42 -3.45 63.09
N GLU A 307 36.43 -3.44 62.20
CA GLU A 307 37.79 -2.83 62.18
C GLU A 307 38.26 -2.61 60.71
N ASN A 308 38.81 -1.43 60.33
CA ASN A 308 40.25 -1.10 60.17
C ASN A 308 41.06 -2.19 59.42
N GLU A 309 41.65 -1.95 58.24
CA GLU A 309 42.99 -1.34 58.00
C GLU A 309 43.11 -1.00 56.48
N LEU A 310 43.41 0.25 56.09
CA LEU A 310 44.72 0.78 55.65
C LEU A 310 45.40 0.02 54.48
N GLY A 311 45.56 0.71 53.34
CA GLY A 311 46.42 0.26 52.23
C GLY A 311 46.37 1.17 51.00
N GLU A 312 47.22 2.18 51.00
CA GLU A 312 47.49 3.15 49.92
C GLU A 312 48.20 2.54 48.69
N GLY A 313 48.20 3.27 47.56
CA GLY A 313 49.23 3.18 46.51
C GLY A 313 48.67 2.94 45.10
N GLN A 314 48.34 3.98 44.34
CA GLN A 314 49.22 4.63 43.34
C GLN A 314 49.81 3.73 42.23
N GLY A 315 49.52 4.10 40.97
CA GLY A 315 50.59 4.33 39.99
C GLY A 315 50.56 3.55 38.66
N GLY A 316 50.66 4.31 37.55
CA GLY A 316 51.19 3.88 36.24
C GLY A 316 50.12 3.51 35.19
N SER A 317 49.75 4.35 34.22
CA SER A 317 50.50 5.01 33.12
C SER A 317 50.92 4.07 31.98
N LEU A 318 50.36 4.36 30.79
CA LEU A 318 50.85 4.11 29.43
C LEU A 318 50.93 2.66 28.91
N ALA A 319 50.02 2.32 27.99
CA ALA A 319 50.29 2.18 26.55
C ALA A 319 48.97 1.96 25.79
#